data_AF-A0A7S0FMP3-F1
#
_entry.id   AF-A0A7S0FMP3-F1
#
_cell.length_a   1.000
_cell.length_b   1.000
_cell.length_c   1.000
_cell.angle_alpha   90.00
_cell.angle_beta   90.00
_cell.angle_gamma   90.00
#
_symmetry.space_group_name_H-M   'P 1'
#
loop_
_entity.id
_entity.type
_entity.pdbx_description
1 polymer ?
#
loop_
_entity_poly.entity_id
_entity_poly.type
_entity_poly.pdbx_seq_one_letter_code
_entity_poly.pdbx_strand_id
1 'polypeptide(L)'
;RFLPYLPLHQPVPAASGEPELHFEAFARVEAAAAAECPLGVLTLNIARTMLCARARDAACYLRHTAPVSKQLYDLPLTVVMGTEWPLYALLNSHDWSWPGIPHGRDYDCERGNRSTTDWPVMRRALWDDPARPSASWWLDSLRHVFSNRLAFDLYRGSRECLYGVYVMNIVKAMWAADTESSSYRTYAPYVQWVLYESLHLLGAANWRLFALLHHFTSLRRHGFRLDFTARELGGLPLREHTAWLQAQPLENHAGILGLFDSWRPHLAAVVGAFRSALVAAGSGRMAYVTMVYGRMNRFISGWALRLRTLGIGNLVMAALDEEAYALCTEHHRGEQCVWGGISVLNKYTLLLVALQLGIDVVWLDFDIFLVRNPTVAIAEAVEGYDVVIGYDYDSDCICNGFFYLRARPATHRWLFDLFRWLYDHPYEHDQRAISAYLNYTERIAADSQELPPVPRWHVFDVDNAFINWNSWEGLYEELVLVHFVDGSAFSLYGRPSWDPSIPEAKRLQAQRGEPGTSAINEADSTEATPMEAFYQLGAAAGADPEELWRAAPELRRLLDAQRKPKPAMKQPCGILPAVMSAYSGYGWLAAGAAPRAEATTSAE
;
A
#
# COMPACT_ATOMS: atom_id res chain seq x y z
N ARG A 1 19.00 3.83 -4.89
CA ARG A 1 20.22 3.07 -5.28
C ARG A 1 21.29 3.91 -6.01
N PHE A 2 21.16 5.25 -6.12
CA PHE A 2 22.21 6.10 -6.71
C PHE A 2 22.72 7.13 -5.70
N LEU A 3 23.78 6.78 -4.99
CA LEU A 3 24.85 7.62 -4.46
C LEU A 3 25.93 6.60 -4.03
N PRO A 4 26.86 6.20 -4.92
CA PRO A 4 27.97 5.37 -4.48
C PRO A 4 28.69 6.16 -3.40
N TYR A 5 28.85 5.56 -2.23
CA TYR A 5 29.61 6.06 -1.09
C TYR A 5 30.67 7.07 -1.53
N LEU A 6 30.40 8.37 -1.35
CA LEU A 6 31.48 9.34 -1.31
C LEU A 6 32.41 8.84 -0.21
N PRO A 7 33.68 8.50 -0.50
CA PRO A 7 34.60 8.04 0.53
C PRO A 7 34.98 9.25 1.39
N LEU A 8 34.08 9.63 2.30
CA LEU A 8 34.26 10.72 3.26
C LEU A 8 35.29 10.37 4.35
N HIS A 9 35.81 9.13 4.35
CA HIS A 9 36.81 8.64 5.29
C HIS A 9 38.26 8.87 4.85
N GLN A 10 38.55 9.52 3.72
CA GLN A 10 39.91 9.96 3.48
C GLN A 10 40.19 11.22 4.32
N PRO A 11 41.09 11.16 5.33
CA PRO A 11 41.61 12.37 5.94
C PRO A 11 42.25 13.17 4.81
N VAL A 12 41.65 14.32 4.48
CA VAL A 12 42.29 15.27 3.58
C VAL A 12 43.55 15.71 4.31
N PRO A 13 44.75 15.46 3.78
CA PRO A 13 45.97 15.94 4.41
C PRO A 13 45.83 17.45 4.57
N ALA A 14 46.19 17.96 5.76
CA ALA A 14 46.20 19.38 6.04
C ALA A 14 47.18 20.08 5.08
N ALA A 15 46.71 20.38 3.88
CA ALA A 15 47.39 21.28 2.97
C ALA A 15 47.45 22.62 3.71
N SER A 16 48.64 23.19 3.77
CA SER A 16 48.99 24.43 4.48
C SER A 16 48.37 25.68 3.83
N GLY A 17 47.05 25.65 3.65
CA GLY A 17 46.19 26.67 3.08
C GLY A 17 44.79 26.12 3.11
N GLU A 18 44.11 26.24 4.26
CA GLU A 18 42.71 25.86 4.36
C GLU A 18 41.93 26.68 3.32
N PRO A 19 41.17 26.05 2.40
CA PRO A 19 40.37 26.79 1.45
C PRO A 19 39.33 27.61 2.22
N GLU A 20 39.39 28.94 2.10
CA GLU A 20 38.32 29.80 2.62
C GLU A 20 36.99 29.38 1.99
N LEU A 21 36.05 28.95 2.83
CA LEU A 21 34.71 28.58 2.40
C LEU A 21 33.91 29.86 2.08
N HIS A 22 33.96 30.33 0.85
CA HIS A 22 33.19 31.50 0.40
C HIS A 22 31.76 31.11 -0.01
N PHE A 23 30.77 31.40 0.83
CA PHE A 23 29.35 31.15 0.54
C PHE A 23 28.57 32.37 0.01
N GLU A 24 29.24 33.50 -0.21
CA GLU A 24 28.62 34.81 -0.54
C GLU A 24 27.77 34.77 -1.81
N ALA A 25 28.21 34.03 -2.83
CA ALA A 25 27.49 33.93 -4.10
C ALA A 25 26.08 33.35 -3.92
N PHE A 26 25.92 32.35 -3.04
CA PHE A 26 24.62 31.77 -2.74
C PHE A 26 23.80 32.66 -1.81
N ALA A 27 24.42 33.32 -0.83
CA ALA A 27 23.69 34.20 0.09
C ALA A 27 22.94 35.31 -0.68
N ARG A 28 23.48 35.75 -1.83
CA ARG A 28 22.83 36.71 -2.73
C ARG A 28 21.58 36.16 -3.44
N VAL A 29 21.49 34.85 -3.65
CA VAL A 29 20.40 34.20 -4.40
C VAL A 29 19.51 33.29 -3.56
N GLU A 30 19.85 33.06 -2.29
CA GLU A 30 19.19 32.08 -1.42
C GLU A 30 17.69 32.33 -1.30
N ALA A 31 17.27 33.58 -1.11
CA ALA A 31 15.85 33.93 -1.00
C ALA A 31 15.07 33.63 -2.29
N ALA A 32 15.65 33.94 -3.46
CA ALA A 32 15.04 33.65 -4.76
C ALA A 32 15.01 32.13 -5.02
N ALA A 33 16.11 31.43 -4.75
CA ALA A 33 16.19 29.98 -4.89
C ALA A 33 15.23 29.25 -3.94
N ALA A 34 14.99 29.78 -2.73
CA ALA A 34 14.07 29.19 -1.76
C ALA A 34 12.60 29.36 -2.19
N ALA A 35 12.28 30.43 -2.91
CA ALA A 35 10.96 30.62 -3.51
C ALA A 35 10.69 29.64 -4.66
N GLU A 36 11.74 29.24 -5.39
CA GLU A 36 11.63 28.27 -6.49
C GLU A 36 11.70 26.82 -6.01
N CYS A 37 12.64 26.49 -5.12
CA CYS A 37 12.90 25.12 -4.65
C CYS A 37 13.37 25.11 -3.18
N PRO A 38 12.44 25.22 -2.21
CA PRO A 38 12.78 25.31 -0.79
C PRO A 38 13.55 24.08 -0.28
N LEU A 39 13.23 22.87 -0.78
CA LEU A 39 13.91 21.63 -0.41
C LEU A 39 15.35 21.56 -0.96
N GLY A 40 15.59 22.12 -2.15
CA GLY A 40 16.93 22.22 -2.72
C GLY A 40 17.82 23.16 -1.92
N VAL A 41 17.29 24.32 -1.53
CA VAL A 41 17.99 25.27 -0.65
C VAL A 41 18.28 24.65 0.72
N LEU A 42 17.32 23.94 1.32
CA LEU A 42 17.53 23.23 2.58
C LEU A 42 18.67 22.19 2.47
N THR A 43 18.71 21.43 1.38
CA THR A 43 19.80 20.47 1.11
C THR A 43 21.16 21.15 1.10
N LEU A 44 21.26 22.31 0.42
CA LEU A 44 22.50 23.09 0.36
C LEU A 44 22.89 23.65 1.73
N ASN A 45 21.92 24.08 2.54
CA ASN A 45 22.16 24.56 3.89
C ASN A 45 22.62 23.45 4.85
N ILE A 46 22.10 22.23 4.72
CA ILE A 46 22.63 21.05 5.42
C ILE A 46 24.08 20.81 5.03
N ALA A 47 24.40 20.78 3.73
CA ALA A 47 25.76 20.56 3.25
C ALA A 47 26.75 21.62 3.76
N ARG A 48 26.34 22.89 3.79
CA ARG A 48 27.14 24.00 4.38
C ARG A 48 27.43 23.78 5.85
N THR A 49 26.39 23.42 6.60
CA THR A 49 26.52 23.16 8.04
C THR A 49 27.53 22.04 8.29
N MET A 50 27.50 20.96 7.49
CA MET A 50 28.48 19.87 7.55
C MET A 50 29.90 20.33 7.19
N LEU A 51 30.06 21.23 6.21
CA LEU A 51 31.36 21.80 5.86
C LEU A 51 31.93 22.65 7.01
N CYS A 52 31.12 23.50 7.64
CA CYS A 52 31.53 24.27 8.82
C CYS A 52 31.96 23.33 9.97
N ALA A 53 31.18 22.27 10.23
CA ALA A 53 31.49 21.30 11.28
C ALA A 53 32.80 20.56 11.00
N ARG A 54 33.03 20.15 9.75
CA ARG A 54 34.28 19.52 9.31
C ARG A 54 35.49 20.45 9.44
N ALA A 55 35.31 21.74 9.14
CA ALA A 55 36.33 22.77 9.32
C ALA A 55 36.51 23.18 10.79
N ARG A 56 35.68 22.67 11.70
CA ARG A 56 35.65 23.04 13.12
C ARG A 56 35.47 24.55 13.36
N ASP A 57 34.78 25.23 12.45
CA ASP A 57 34.42 26.65 12.59
C ASP A 57 33.07 26.77 13.32
N ALA A 58 33.13 27.08 14.62
CA ALA A 58 31.94 27.16 15.47
C ALA A 58 31.02 28.34 15.08
N ALA A 59 31.59 29.45 14.61
CA ALA A 59 30.81 30.62 14.21
C ALA A 59 30.05 30.35 12.91
N CYS A 60 30.70 29.72 11.93
CA CYS A 60 30.06 29.22 10.70
C CYS A 60 28.98 28.18 11.05
N TYR A 61 29.31 27.21 11.89
CA TYR A 61 28.40 26.13 12.28
C TYR A 61 27.12 26.66 12.94
N LEU A 62 27.24 27.49 13.97
CA LEU A 62 26.10 28.05 14.70
C LEU A 62 25.23 28.95 13.81
N ARG A 63 25.86 29.68 12.87
CA ARG A 63 25.15 30.52 11.89
C ARG A 63 24.22 29.70 10.99
N HIS A 64 24.60 28.47 10.64
CA HIS A 64 23.85 27.66 9.68
C HIS A 64 22.96 26.59 10.32
N THR A 65 23.28 26.07 11.51
CA THR A 65 22.49 25.03 12.19
C THR A 65 21.08 25.47 12.58
N ALA A 66 20.91 26.67 13.13
CA ALA A 66 19.59 27.16 13.57
C ALA A 66 18.61 27.38 12.39
N PRO A 67 19.01 28.02 11.28
CA PRO A 67 18.18 28.09 10.08
C PRO A 67 17.78 26.72 9.53
N VAL A 68 18.70 25.75 9.49
CA VAL A 68 18.39 24.39 8.99
C VAL A 68 17.36 23.70 9.91
N SER A 69 17.54 23.78 11.22
CA SER A 69 16.59 23.19 12.19
C SER A 69 15.20 23.81 12.03
N LYS A 70 15.14 25.14 11.91
CA LYS A 70 13.88 25.87 11.64
C LYS A 70 13.25 25.45 10.32
N GLN A 71 14.01 25.35 9.23
CA GLN A 71 13.50 24.94 7.93
C GLN A 71 12.96 23.51 7.94
N LEU A 72 13.63 22.57 8.63
CA LEU A 72 13.13 21.20 8.82
C LEU A 72 11.84 21.17 9.63
N TYR A 73 11.73 22.00 10.66
CA TYR A 73 10.53 22.10 11.50
C TYR A 73 9.35 22.78 10.80
N ASP A 74 9.60 23.80 9.98
CA ASP A 74 8.54 24.52 9.27
C ASP A 74 7.96 23.70 8.11
N LEU A 75 8.72 22.74 7.59
CA LEU A 75 8.23 21.81 6.57
C LEU A 75 7.36 20.73 7.21
N PRO A 76 6.17 20.43 6.64
CA PRO A 76 5.37 19.30 7.09
C PRO A 76 6.18 18.00 7.00
N LEU A 77 6.13 17.15 8.03
CA LEU A 77 6.84 15.87 8.07
C LEU A 77 6.57 15.01 6.82
N THR A 78 5.35 15.07 6.28
CA THR A 78 4.98 14.40 5.03
C THR A 78 5.82 14.87 3.84
N VAL A 79 6.13 16.16 3.75
CA VAL A 79 6.99 16.75 2.71
C VAL A 79 8.45 16.35 2.93
N VAL A 80 8.96 16.50 4.16
CA VAL A 80 10.36 16.18 4.48
C VAL A 80 10.64 14.69 4.27
N MET A 81 9.67 13.83 4.53
CA MET A 81 9.84 12.40 4.31
C MET A 81 9.57 11.97 2.87
N GLY A 82 8.67 12.66 2.17
CA GLY A 82 8.30 12.34 0.80
C GLY A 82 9.27 12.88 -0.25
N THR A 83 10.31 13.62 0.14
CA THR A 83 11.24 14.27 -0.78
C THR A 83 12.28 13.30 -1.38
N GLU A 84 12.68 13.53 -2.64
CA GLU A 84 13.83 12.85 -3.25
C GLU A 84 15.17 13.49 -2.88
N TRP A 85 15.12 14.70 -2.30
CA TRP A 85 16.31 15.38 -1.84
C TRP A 85 16.95 14.57 -0.69
N PRO A 86 18.27 14.36 -0.69
CA PRO A 86 18.94 13.46 0.25
C PRO A 86 19.12 14.08 1.64
N LEU A 87 18.10 14.74 2.19
CA LEU A 87 18.18 15.52 3.43
C LEU A 87 18.71 14.68 4.60
N TYR A 88 18.04 13.59 4.95
CA TYR A 88 18.46 12.73 6.06
C TYR A 88 19.62 11.81 5.70
N ALA A 89 19.84 11.50 4.42
CA ALA A 89 21.03 10.78 4.01
C ALA A 89 22.30 11.61 4.27
N LEU A 90 22.26 12.92 3.96
CA LEU A 90 23.31 13.87 4.28
C LEU A 90 23.49 14.02 5.79
N LEU A 91 22.40 14.26 6.54
CA LEU A 91 22.46 14.37 8.00
C LEU A 91 23.00 13.08 8.66
N ASN A 92 22.71 11.91 8.12
CA ASN A 92 23.23 10.64 8.62
C ASN A 92 24.69 10.36 8.24
N SER A 93 25.26 11.08 7.27
CA SER A 93 26.62 10.82 6.76
C SER A 93 27.74 11.51 7.53
N HIS A 94 27.41 12.44 8.44
CA HIS A 94 28.39 13.20 9.23
C HIS A 94 28.40 12.77 10.68
N ASP A 95 29.58 12.82 11.31
CA ASP A 95 29.72 12.69 12.75
C ASP A 95 29.45 14.03 13.42
N TRP A 96 28.30 14.14 14.07
CA TRP A 96 27.85 15.36 14.75
C TRP A 96 28.42 15.50 16.16
N SER A 97 29.35 14.63 16.59
CA SER A 97 29.97 14.68 17.93
C SER A 97 30.76 15.96 18.22
N TRP A 98 30.95 16.83 17.24
CA TRP A 98 31.59 18.14 17.38
C TRP A 98 30.59 19.29 17.20
N PRO A 99 30.61 20.34 18.06
CA PRO A 99 31.35 20.41 19.33
C PRO A 99 30.88 19.34 20.33
N GLY A 100 31.65 19.00 21.37
CA GLY A 100 31.21 17.95 22.29
C GLY A 100 29.87 18.27 22.95
N ILE A 101 28.98 17.29 23.10
CA ILE A 101 27.72 17.47 23.85
C ILE A 101 28.05 17.70 25.33
N PRO A 102 27.43 18.68 25.99
CA PRO A 102 27.51 18.81 27.44
C PRO A 102 27.06 17.52 28.15
N HIS A 103 27.80 17.07 29.16
CA HIS A 103 27.37 15.93 29.98
C HIS A 103 26.06 16.26 30.72
N GLY A 104 25.05 15.40 30.60
CA GLY A 104 23.74 15.59 31.22
C GLY A 104 22.85 14.34 31.13
N ARG A 105 21.83 14.25 32.00
CA ARG A 105 20.94 13.08 32.09
C ARG A 105 20.11 12.86 30.83
N ASP A 106 19.76 13.92 30.12
CA ASP A 106 18.87 13.83 28.96
C ASP A 106 19.53 13.11 27.77
N TYR A 107 20.85 13.11 27.70
CA TYR A 107 21.67 12.48 26.65
C TYR A 107 22.24 11.12 27.09
N ASP A 108 22.62 11.00 28.37
CA ASP A 108 23.22 9.81 28.94
C ASP A 108 22.15 8.89 29.56
N CYS A 109 21.36 8.28 28.68
CA CYS A 109 20.28 7.35 29.05
C CYS A 109 20.75 6.05 29.74
N GLU A 110 22.06 5.88 29.96
CA GLU A 110 22.63 4.76 30.72
C GLU A 110 22.47 4.95 32.23
N ARG A 111 22.31 6.20 32.70
CA ARG A 111 22.29 6.55 34.14
C ARG A 111 20.88 6.71 34.72
N GLY A 112 19.84 6.62 33.89
CA GLY A 112 18.44 6.81 34.29
C GLY A 112 17.87 5.65 35.13
N ASN A 113 16.87 5.96 35.96
CA ASN A 113 16.06 4.94 36.62
C ASN A 113 15.33 4.13 35.54
N ARG A 114 15.43 2.79 35.55
CA ARG A 114 14.90 1.91 34.47
C ARG A 114 13.43 1.56 34.68
N SER A 115 12.63 2.51 35.16
CA SER A 115 11.26 2.22 35.55
C SER A 115 10.31 2.08 34.37
N THR A 116 10.57 2.77 33.27
CA THR A 116 9.70 2.71 32.08
C THR A 116 10.12 1.59 31.13
N THR A 117 11.41 1.57 30.72
CA THR A 117 11.99 0.54 29.85
C THR A 117 13.51 0.43 30.08
N ASP A 118 14.14 -0.61 29.53
CA ASP A 118 15.60 -0.73 29.50
C ASP A 118 16.16 0.02 28.28
N TRP A 119 16.42 1.33 28.48
CA TRP A 119 16.96 2.21 27.43
C TRP A 119 18.28 1.70 26.82
N PRO A 120 19.26 1.21 27.60
CA PRO A 120 20.48 0.60 27.03
C PRO A 120 20.20 -0.57 26.09
N VAL A 121 19.28 -1.47 26.45
CA VAL A 121 18.88 -2.60 25.59
C VAL A 121 18.19 -2.09 24.33
N MET A 122 17.22 -1.17 24.46
CA MET A 122 16.53 -0.57 23.30
C MET A 122 17.51 0.14 22.36
N ARG A 123 18.49 0.88 22.89
CA ARG A 123 19.53 1.52 22.08
C ARG A 123 20.36 0.50 21.31
N ARG A 124 20.78 -0.59 21.96
CA ARG A 124 21.52 -1.68 21.30
C ARG A 124 20.69 -2.36 20.21
N ALA A 125 19.38 -2.47 20.40
CA ALA A 125 18.49 -3.04 19.39
C ALA A 125 18.45 -2.23 18.08
N LEU A 126 18.86 -0.96 18.07
CA LEU A 126 18.95 -0.14 16.85
C LEU A 126 20.20 -0.41 16.01
N TRP A 127 21.11 -1.25 16.50
CA TRP A 127 22.35 -1.60 15.83
C TRP A 127 22.23 -3.01 15.26
N ASP A 128 22.72 -3.18 14.03
CA ASP A 128 22.89 -4.51 13.48
C ASP A 128 23.94 -5.23 14.33
N ASP A 129 23.59 -6.42 14.81
CA ASP A 129 24.47 -7.26 15.61
C ASP A 129 25.06 -8.34 14.70
N PRO A 130 26.35 -8.26 14.33
CA PRO A 130 26.98 -9.26 13.48
C PRO A 130 26.92 -10.68 14.06
N ALA A 131 26.77 -10.81 15.39
CA ALA A 131 26.61 -12.10 16.05
C ALA A 131 25.18 -12.66 15.94
N ARG A 132 24.22 -11.84 15.52
CA ARG A 132 22.81 -12.22 15.28
C ARG A 132 22.39 -11.82 13.86
N PRO A 133 22.93 -12.47 12.81
CA PRO A 133 22.64 -12.09 11.41
C PRO A 133 21.16 -12.23 11.01
N SER A 134 20.36 -12.96 11.79
CA SER A 134 18.91 -13.07 11.62
C SER A 134 18.10 -12.05 12.42
N ALA A 135 18.71 -11.33 13.38
CA ALA A 135 18.04 -10.28 14.13
C ALA A 135 18.01 -9.00 13.30
N SER A 136 16.81 -8.57 12.91
CA SER A 136 16.64 -7.22 12.34
C SER A 136 16.51 -6.23 13.48
N TRP A 137 17.25 -5.12 13.40
CA TRP A 137 17.09 -3.98 14.33
C TRP A 137 15.62 -3.54 14.42
N TRP A 138 14.88 -3.69 13.33
CA TRP A 138 13.46 -3.41 13.23
C TRP A 138 12.63 -4.24 14.21
N LEU A 139 12.65 -5.57 14.10
CA LEU A 139 11.85 -6.45 14.98
C LEU A 139 12.23 -6.32 16.45
N ASP A 140 13.53 -6.20 16.73
CA ASP A 140 14.00 -6.02 18.12
C ASP A 140 13.53 -4.67 18.68
N SER A 141 13.60 -3.59 17.90
CA SER A 141 13.11 -2.28 18.33
C SER A 141 11.59 -2.27 18.57
N LEU A 142 10.80 -2.95 17.73
CA LEU A 142 9.34 -3.04 17.86
C LEU A 142 8.91 -3.63 19.20
N ARG A 143 9.62 -4.67 19.68
CA ARG A 143 9.35 -5.30 20.99
C ARG A 143 9.47 -4.32 22.16
N HIS A 144 10.40 -3.37 22.06
CA HIS A 144 10.62 -2.37 23.11
C HIS A 144 9.64 -1.20 23.01
N VAL A 145 9.43 -0.65 21.81
CA VAL A 145 8.60 0.56 21.63
C VAL A 145 7.12 0.31 21.89
N PHE A 146 6.64 -0.92 21.63
CA PHE A 146 5.25 -1.33 21.90
C PHE A 146 5.07 -2.01 23.27
N SER A 147 6.07 -1.95 24.16
CA SER A 147 5.88 -2.44 25.53
C SER A 147 4.81 -1.61 26.27
N ASN A 148 3.90 -2.30 26.99
CA ASN A 148 2.80 -1.65 27.71
C ASN A 148 3.28 -0.53 28.65
N ARG A 149 4.43 -0.73 29.33
CA ARG A 149 4.97 0.27 30.28
C ARG A 149 5.29 1.61 29.61
N LEU A 150 5.88 1.58 28.43
CA LEU A 150 6.25 2.79 27.70
C LEU A 150 5.05 3.42 26.99
N ALA A 151 4.05 2.62 26.60
CA ALA A 151 2.82 3.12 26.01
C ALA A 151 1.97 3.97 26.98
N PHE A 152 2.01 3.67 28.29
CA PHE A 152 1.18 4.34 29.30
C PHE A 152 1.90 5.44 30.09
N ASP A 153 3.22 5.59 30.01
CA ASP A 153 3.98 6.57 30.80
C ASP A 153 5.07 7.31 29.99
N LEU A 154 4.65 7.97 28.89
CA LEU A 154 5.53 8.77 28.04
C LEU A 154 6.21 9.93 28.79
N TYR A 155 5.51 10.52 29.76
CA TYR A 155 6.03 11.62 30.56
C TYR A 155 7.20 11.19 31.44
N ARG A 156 7.09 10.05 32.13
CA ARG A 156 8.22 9.50 32.88
C ARG A 156 9.34 9.05 31.95
N GLY A 157 8.99 8.40 30.84
CA GLY A 157 9.95 7.98 29.84
C GLY A 157 10.81 9.13 29.31
N SER A 158 10.21 10.30 29.04
CA SER A 158 10.95 11.47 28.54
C SER A 158 11.88 12.08 29.59
N ARG A 159 11.54 11.96 30.89
CA ARG A 159 12.42 12.34 32.00
C ARG A 159 13.56 11.35 32.26
N GLU A 160 13.38 10.08 31.91
CA GLU A 160 14.42 9.05 31.99
C GLU A 160 15.38 9.13 30.81
N CYS A 161 14.85 9.31 29.60
CA CYS A 161 15.60 9.35 28.35
C CYS A 161 14.79 10.01 27.23
N LEU A 162 14.98 11.32 27.03
CA LEU A 162 14.27 12.09 25.99
C LEU A 162 14.50 11.52 24.58
N TYR A 163 15.76 11.28 24.20
CA TYR A 163 16.11 10.77 22.86
C TYR A 163 15.63 9.33 22.63
N GLY A 164 15.52 8.52 23.68
CA GLY A 164 14.90 7.20 23.61
C GLY A 164 13.41 7.30 23.30
N VAL A 165 12.71 8.28 23.87
CA VAL A 165 11.32 8.59 23.52
C VAL A 165 11.20 9.13 22.09
N TYR A 166 12.15 9.93 21.61
CA TYR A 166 12.19 10.34 20.20
C TYR A 166 12.33 9.15 19.26
N VAL A 167 13.27 8.25 19.51
CA VAL A 167 13.41 7.00 18.75
C VAL A 167 12.11 6.21 18.79
N MET A 168 11.49 6.06 19.96
CA MET A 168 10.24 5.32 20.09
C MET A 168 9.15 5.91 19.20
N ASN A 169 8.96 7.24 19.20
CA ASN A 169 7.95 7.88 18.36
C ASN A 169 8.27 7.76 16.87
N ILE A 170 9.55 7.86 16.48
CA ILE A 170 9.96 7.65 15.10
C ILE A 170 9.67 6.21 14.66
N VAL A 171 10.07 5.20 15.44
CA VAL A 171 9.81 3.78 15.12
C VAL A 171 8.31 3.48 15.09
N LYS A 172 7.52 4.06 16.01
CA LYS A 172 6.05 3.92 15.97
C LYS A 172 5.43 4.60 14.74
N ALA A 173 5.93 5.77 14.36
CA ALA A 173 5.48 6.45 13.14
C ALA A 173 5.88 5.68 11.89
N MET A 174 7.09 5.09 11.86
CA MET A 174 7.56 4.19 10.79
C MET A 174 6.68 2.96 10.70
N TRP A 175 6.37 2.34 11.84
CA TRP A 175 5.52 1.16 11.90
C TRP A 175 4.12 1.52 11.41
N ALA A 176 3.53 2.61 11.91
CA ALA A 176 2.22 3.05 11.48
C ALA A 176 2.20 3.45 9.99
N ALA A 177 3.25 4.09 9.50
CA ALA A 177 3.42 4.35 8.08
C ALA A 177 3.87 3.12 7.28
N ASP A 178 3.96 1.94 7.87
CA ASP A 178 4.18 0.67 7.17
C ASP A 178 2.96 -0.24 7.32
N THR A 179 2.16 -0.11 8.38
CA THR A 179 1.07 -1.04 8.68
C THR A 179 -0.31 -0.39 8.71
N GLU A 180 -0.43 0.89 9.05
CA GLU A 180 -1.72 1.50 9.36
C GLU A 180 -1.72 3.04 9.23
N SER A 181 -2.21 3.57 8.10
CA SER A 181 -2.19 5.03 7.86
C SER A 181 -2.93 5.83 8.92
N SER A 182 -4.07 5.35 9.45
CA SER A 182 -4.81 5.96 10.56
C SER A 182 -3.93 6.21 11.78
N SER A 183 -3.10 5.24 12.16
CA SER A 183 -2.20 5.36 13.31
C SER A 183 -1.06 6.36 13.06
N TYR A 184 -0.65 6.57 11.80
CA TYR A 184 0.42 7.50 11.47
C TYR A 184 0.09 8.93 11.90
N ARG A 185 -1.18 9.37 11.80
CA ARG A 185 -1.62 10.69 12.29
C ARG A 185 -1.39 10.91 13.77
N THR A 186 -1.42 9.84 14.56
CA THR A 186 -1.15 9.92 16.00
C THR A 186 0.32 10.21 16.28
N TYR A 187 1.23 9.58 15.52
CA TYR A 187 2.67 9.66 15.78
C TYR A 187 3.38 10.78 15.01
N ALA A 188 2.83 11.21 13.87
CA ALA A 188 3.43 12.24 13.03
C ALA A 188 3.72 13.57 13.77
N PRO A 189 2.82 14.11 14.61
CA PRO A 189 3.12 15.34 15.37
C PRO A 189 4.31 15.19 16.32
N TYR A 190 4.47 14.02 16.95
CA TYR A 190 5.60 13.77 17.84
C TYR A 190 6.93 13.70 17.08
N VAL A 191 6.92 13.12 15.87
CA VAL A 191 8.11 13.11 15.01
C VAL A 191 8.41 14.52 14.49
N GLN A 192 7.39 15.34 14.18
CA GLN A 192 7.58 16.75 13.84
C GLN A 192 8.28 17.50 14.98
N TRP A 193 7.91 17.23 16.24
CA TRP A 193 8.59 17.82 17.40
C TRP A 193 10.05 17.41 17.52
N VAL A 194 10.42 16.20 17.10
CA VAL A 194 11.85 15.82 17.04
C VAL A 194 12.63 16.75 16.10
N LEU A 195 12.01 17.24 15.03
CA LEU A 195 12.65 18.16 14.07
C LEU A 195 12.82 19.59 14.62
N TYR A 196 12.17 19.93 15.75
CA TYR A 196 12.40 21.18 16.45
C TYR A 196 13.74 21.18 17.22
N GLU A 197 14.27 20.00 17.53
CA GLU A 197 15.48 19.84 18.31
C GLU A 197 16.72 20.27 17.52
N SER A 198 17.78 20.66 18.25
CA SER A 198 19.07 20.99 17.62
C SER A 198 19.62 19.80 16.84
N LEU A 199 19.94 20.00 15.56
CA LEU A 199 20.60 18.98 14.71
C LEU A 199 21.86 18.42 15.35
N HIS A 200 22.61 19.28 16.04
CA HIS A 200 23.79 18.89 16.79
C HIS A 200 23.46 17.79 17.80
N LEU A 201 22.44 18.03 18.62
CA LEU A 201 22.05 17.13 19.69
C LEU A 201 21.44 15.85 19.13
N LEU A 202 20.60 15.94 18.09
CA LEU A 202 20.02 14.78 17.41
C LEU A 202 21.10 13.85 16.83
N GLY A 203 22.11 14.41 16.17
CA GLY A 203 23.19 13.64 15.57
C GLY A 203 24.15 13.07 16.61
N ALA A 204 24.45 13.83 17.66
CA ALA A 204 25.45 13.46 18.65
C ALA A 204 24.93 12.53 19.76
N ALA A 205 23.60 12.46 19.98
CA ALA A 205 22.99 11.65 21.03
C ALA A 205 23.23 10.12 20.93
N ASN A 206 23.87 9.63 19.85
CA ASN A 206 24.17 8.22 19.63
C ASN A 206 22.94 7.29 19.61
N TRP A 207 21.77 7.84 19.28
CA TRP A 207 20.48 7.14 19.14
C TRP A 207 20.09 6.87 17.69
N ARG A 208 21.02 7.06 16.73
CA ARG A 208 20.82 6.87 15.28
C ARG A 208 19.58 7.58 14.70
N LEU A 209 19.18 8.72 15.25
CA LEU A 209 17.95 9.42 14.86
C LEU A 209 17.92 9.78 13.37
N PHE A 210 19.04 10.27 12.82
CA PHE A 210 19.12 10.54 11.37
C PHE A 210 19.09 9.28 10.52
N ALA A 211 19.64 8.15 10.99
CA ALA A 211 19.53 6.88 10.28
C ALA A 211 18.08 6.40 10.23
N LEU A 212 17.34 6.54 11.34
CA LEU A 212 15.93 6.19 11.41
C LEU A 212 15.09 7.12 10.52
N LEU A 213 15.30 8.43 10.58
CA LEU A 213 14.62 9.40 9.70
C LEU A 213 14.96 9.17 8.21
N HIS A 214 16.20 8.77 7.91
CA HIS A 214 16.59 8.36 6.56
C HIS A 214 15.86 7.07 6.14
N HIS A 215 15.84 6.03 6.98
CA HIS A 215 15.03 4.85 6.69
C HIS A 215 13.56 5.21 6.51
N PHE A 216 13.05 6.14 7.30
CA PHE A 216 11.67 6.59 7.24
C PHE A 216 11.33 7.22 5.88
N THR A 217 12.25 7.93 5.22
CA THR A 217 12.07 8.42 3.84
C THR A 217 11.93 7.29 2.82
N SER A 218 12.52 6.12 3.08
CA SER A 218 12.42 4.96 2.18
C SER A 218 11.08 4.21 2.29
N LEU A 219 10.35 4.38 3.40
CA LEU A 219 9.03 3.77 3.62
C LEU A 219 7.90 4.48 2.85
N ARG A 220 8.15 5.70 2.34
CA ARG A 220 7.12 6.61 1.83
C ARG A 220 6.73 6.45 0.38
N ARG A 221 7.52 5.76 -0.43
CA ARG A 221 7.23 5.62 -1.86
C ARG A 221 7.22 4.17 -2.25
N HIS A 222 6.15 3.76 -2.93
CA HIS A 222 6.18 2.50 -3.65
C HIS A 222 7.42 2.54 -4.55
N GLY A 223 8.29 1.53 -4.42
CA GLY A 223 9.39 1.33 -5.36
C GLY A 223 8.90 0.96 -6.76
N PHE A 224 7.58 0.82 -6.94
CA PHE A 224 6.96 0.50 -8.22
C PHE A 224 7.18 1.62 -9.22
N ARG A 225 7.68 1.21 -10.37
CA ARG A 225 7.66 2.04 -11.57
C ARG A 225 6.24 2.02 -12.10
N LEU A 226 5.59 3.18 -12.17
CA LEU A 226 4.31 3.30 -12.86
C LEU A 226 4.53 3.17 -14.36
N ASP A 227 3.69 2.36 -15.00
CA ASP A 227 3.71 2.20 -16.46
C ASP A 227 3.12 3.43 -17.18
N PHE A 228 2.31 4.20 -16.46
CA PHE A 228 1.60 5.38 -16.95
C PHE A 228 2.01 6.65 -16.19
N THR A 229 1.98 7.78 -16.88
CA THR A 229 2.13 9.10 -16.30
C THR A 229 0.81 9.57 -15.68
N ALA A 230 0.90 10.48 -14.70
CA ALA A 230 -0.29 11.10 -14.12
C ALA A 230 -1.17 11.81 -15.17
N ARG A 231 -0.58 12.31 -16.27
CA ARG A 231 -1.33 12.93 -17.36
C ARG A 231 -2.13 11.93 -18.19
N GLU A 232 -1.62 10.72 -18.38
CA GLU A 232 -2.36 9.67 -19.07
C GLU A 232 -3.50 9.12 -18.20
N LEU A 233 -3.30 9.04 -16.88
CA LEU A 233 -4.30 8.53 -15.93
C LEU A 233 -5.31 9.58 -15.44
N GLY A 234 -4.92 10.86 -15.38
CA GLY A 234 -5.74 11.96 -14.88
C GLY A 234 -6.79 12.47 -15.87
N GLY A 235 -6.93 11.77 -17.00
CA GLY A 235 -7.79 12.12 -18.10
C GLY A 235 -7.02 12.78 -19.23
N LEU A 236 -7.42 12.42 -20.44
CA LEU A 236 -7.18 13.28 -21.59
C LEU A 236 -7.73 14.69 -21.32
N PRO A 237 -7.23 15.74 -22.00
CA PRO A 237 -7.76 17.11 -21.91
C PRO A 237 -9.23 17.26 -22.38
N LEU A 238 -10.03 16.19 -22.31
CA LEU A 238 -11.36 16.04 -22.83
C LEU A 238 -12.32 15.64 -21.69
N ARG A 239 -12.49 16.50 -20.68
CA ARG A 239 -13.35 16.24 -19.51
C ARG A 239 -14.82 15.90 -19.84
N GLU A 240 -15.25 16.11 -21.08
CA GLU A 240 -16.60 15.81 -21.59
C GLU A 240 -16.65 14.51 -22.43
N HIS A 241 -15.50 13.86 -22.67
CA HIS A 241 -15.38 12.78 -23.64
C HIS A 241 -15.93 11.44 -23.14
N THR A 242 -15.82 11.13 -21.86
CA THR A 242 -16.37 9.85 -21.36
C THR A 242 -17.88 9.80 -21.54
N ALA A 243 -18.59 10.89 -21.23
CA ALA A 243 -20.03 11.00 -21.47
C ALA A 243 -20.34 10.96 -22.99
N TRP A 244 -19.53 11.62 -23.81
CA TRP A 244 -19.68 11.58 -25.27
C TRP A 244 -19.43 10.19 -25.87
N LEU A 245 -18.37 9.48 -25.45
CA LEU A 245 -18.05 8.10 -25.85
C LEU A 245 -19.16 7.14 -25.41
N GLN A 246 -19.67 7.33 -24.19
CA GLN A 246 -20.82 6.59 -23.70
C GLN A 246 -22.09 6.83 -24.52
N ALA A 247 -22.25 8.02 -25.10
CA ALA A 247 -23.35 8.33 -26.00
C ALA A 247 -23.15 7.77 -27.43
N GLN A 248 -21.93 7.45 -27.85
CA GLN A 248 -21.68 6.86 -29.17
C GLN A 248 -22.12 5.40 -29.23
N PRO A 249 -22.68 4.90 -30.35
CA PRO A 249 -22.89 3.47 -30.57
C PRO A 249 -21.60 2.66 -30.36
N LEU A 250 -21.73 1.41 -29.89
CA LEU A 250 -20.59 0.57 -29.55
C LEU A 250 -19.68 0.29 -30.76
N GLU A 251 -20.26 0.19 -31.95
CA GLU A 251 -19.54 -0.02 -33.21
C GLU A 251 -18.61 1.16 -33.52
N ASN A 252 -19.09 2.39 -33.29
CA ASN A 252 -18.29 3.60 -33.46
C ASN A 252 -17.21 3.71 -32.38
N HIS A 253 -17.53 3.21 -31.18
CA HIS A 253 -16.65 3.31 -30.04
C HIS A 253 -15.30 2.63 -30.32
N ALA A 254 -15.31 1.37 -30.78
CA ALA A 254 -14.08 0.65 -31.11
C ALA A 254 -13.24 1.35 -32.20
N GLY A 255 -13.89 1.98 -33.19
CA GLY A 255 -13.23 2.75 -34.24
C GLY A 255 -12.53 4.01 -33.69
N ILE A 256 -13.17 4.73 -32.77
CA ILE A 256 -12.60 5.92 -32.12
C ILE A 256 -11.33 5.56 -31.34
N LEU A 257 -11.30 4.38 -30.69
CA LEU A 257 -10.12 3.94 -29.93
C LEU A 257 -8.86 3.79 -30.80
N GLY A 258 -9.00 3.56 -32.11
CA GLY A 258 -7.85 3.51 -33.03
C GLY A 258 -7.08 4.83 -33.18
N LEU A 259 -7.68 5.97 -32.79
CA LEU A 259 -6.98 7.27 -32.78
C LEU A 259 -5.82 7.29 -31.76
N PHE A 260 -5.85 6.40 -30.78
CA PHE A 260 -4.85 6.30 -29.72
C PHE A 260 -3.65 5.41 -30.10
N ASP A 261 -3.63 4.82 -31.30
CA ASP A 261 -2.51 3.99 -31.79
C ASP A 261 -1.19 4.81 -31.91
N SER A 262 -1.28 6.15 -31.96
CA SER A 262 -0.15 7.07 -32.00
C SER A 262 0.47 7.41 -30.64
N TRP A 263 -0.09 6.90 -29.55
CA TRP A 263 0.38 7.18 -28.19
C TRP A 263 1.64 6.38 -27.84
N ARG A 264 2.13 6.56 -26.60
CA ARG A 264 3.25 5.74 -26.10
C ARG A 264 2.91 4.25 -26.29
N PRO A 265 3.84 3.42 -26.78
CA PRO A 265 3.55 2.05 -27.21
C PRO A 265 2.80 1.22 -26.17
N HIS A 266 3.15 1.38 -24.89
CA HIS A 266 2.51 0.66 -23.80
C HIS A 266 1.03 1.03 -23.62
N LEU A 267 0.71 2.32 -23.63
CA LEU A 267 -0.68 2.78 -23.50
C LEU A 267 -1.48 2.41 -24.76
N ALA A 268 -0.89 2.49 -25.95
CA ALA A 268 -1.51 2.02 -27.18
C ALA A 268 -1.84 0.51 -27.13
N ALA A 269 -0.95 -0.32 -26.57
CA ALA A 269 -1.21 -1.75 -26.37
C ALA A 269 -2.41 -2.00 -25.44
N VAL A 270 -2.51 -1.25 -24.33
CA VAL A 270 -3.63 -1.33 -23.39
C VAL A 270 -4.94 -0.90 -24.02
N VAL A 271 -4.95 0.20 -24.77
CA VAL A 271 -6.12 0.64 -25.52
C VAL A 271 -6.51 -0.40 -26.58
N GLY A 272 -5.54 -0.98 -27.28
CA GLY A 272 -5.74 -2.06 -28.23
C GLY A 272 -6.39 -3.29 -27.60
N ALA A 273 -5.95 -3.68 -26.40
CA ALA A 273 -6.53 -4.78 -25.64
C ALA A 273 -7.98 -4.51 -25.23
N PHE A 274 -8.29 -3.31 -24.72
CA PHE A 274 -9.66 -2.91 -24.42
C PHE A 274 -10.54 -2.84 -25.67
N ARG A 275 -10.01 -2.36 -26.80
CA ARG A 275 -10.72 -2.39 -28.09
C ARG A 275 -11.08 -3.82 -28.49
N SER A 276 -10.14 -4.75 -28.38
CA SER A 276 -10.39 -6.17 -28.66
C SER A 276 -11.43 -6.76 -27.70
N ALA A 277 -11.34 -6.45 -26.41
CA ALA A 277 -12.31 -6.90 -25.41
C ALA A 277 -13.73 -6.39 -25.70
N LEU A 278 -13.89 -5.13 -26.10
CA LEU A 278 -15.20 -4.57 -26.49
C LEU A 278 -15.79 -5.28 -27.71
N VAL A 279 -14.98 -5.54 -28.74
CA VAL A 279 -15.44 -6.28 -29.93
C VAL A 279 -15.90 -7.68 -29.53
N ALA A 280 -15.19 -8.33 -28.60
CA ALA A 280 -15.54 -9.65 -28.11
C ALA A 280 -16.77 -9.67 -27.18
N ALA A 281 -17.09 -8.56 -26.52
CA ALA A 281 -18.28 -8.41 -25.67
C ALA A 281 -19.59 -8.36 -26.48
N GLY A 282 -19.51 -8.14 -27.80
CA GLY A 282 -20.68 -8.02 -28.66
C GLY A 282 -21.41 -6.70 -28.43
N SER A 283 -22.58 -6.72 -27.78
CA SER A 283 -23.41 -5.54 -27.53
C SER A 283 -23.15 -4.85 -26.18
N GLY A 284 -22.36 -5.46 -25.30
CA GLY A 284 -22.04 -4.91 -23.97
C GLY A 284 -20.84 -3.95 -23.99
N ARG A 285 -20.86 -2.94 -23.10
CA ARG A 285 -19.72 -2.03 -22.84
C ARG A 285 -18.87 -2.45 -21.64
N MET A 286 -19.01 -3.70 -21.22
CA MET A 286 -18.33 -4.21 -20.05
C MET A 286 -17.07 -4.97 -20.48
N ALA A 287 -15.97 -4.76 -19.78
CA ALA A 287 -14.76 -5.56 -19.91
C ALA A 287 -14.39 -6.15 -18.54
N TYR A 288 -13.86 -7.37 -18.56
CA TYR A 288 -13.22 -7.95 -17.37
C TYR A 288 -11.73 -7.61 -17.40
N VAL A 289 -11.14 -7.36 -16.24
CA VAL A 289 -9.72 -7.08 -16.10
C VAL A 289 -9.14 -7.90 -14.96
N THR A 290 -7.99 -8.51 -15.21
CA THR A 290 -7.19 -9.22 -14.19
C THR A 290 -5.71 -8.95 -14.39
N MET A 291 -4.88 -9.32 -13.41
CA MET A 291 -3.43 -9.30 -13.54
C MET A 291 -2.80 -10.54 -12.91
N VAL A 292 -1.70 -11.03 -13.51
CA VAL A 292 -1.05 -12.28 -13.09
C VAL A 292 0.48 -12.16 -13.18
N TYR A 293 1.16 -12.81 -12.25
CA TYR A 293 2.62 -12.91 -12.21
C TYR A 293 3.10 -14.06 -11.30
N GLY A 294 4.38 -14.41 -11.42
CA GLY A 294 5.10 -15.33 -10.57
C GLY A 294 4.48 -16.72 -10.52
N ARG A 295 4.31 -17.26 -9.31
CA ARG A 295 3.79 -18.62 -9.11
C ARG A 295 2.39 -18.84 -9.68
N MET A 296 1.61 -17.77 -9.86
CA MET A 296 0.26 -17.85 -10.39
C MET A 296 0.22 -18.14 -11.89
N ASN A 297 1.33 -17.93 -12.60
CA ASN A 297 1.46 -18.16 -14.04
C ASN A 297 0.99 -19.57 -14.44
N ARG A 298 1.25 -20.57 -13.59
CA ARG A 298 0.85 -21.97 -13.81
C ARG A 298 -0.65 -22.19 -13.96
N PHE A 299 -1.50 -21.26 -13.50
CA PHE A 299 -2.96 -21.38 -13.60
C PHE A 299 -3.53 -20.68 -14.85
N ILE A 300 -2.74 -19.93 -15.62
CA ILE A 300 -3.21 -19.18 -16.80
C ILE A 300 -3.93 -20.06 -17.81
N SER A 301 -3.41 -21.26 -18.09
CA SER A 301 -4.03 -22.20 -19.03
C SER A 301 -5.41 -22.67 -18.57
N GLY A 302 -5.55 -23.04 -17.30
CA GLY A 302 -6.84 -23.42 -16.68
C GLY A 302 -7.81 -22.24 -16.61
N TRP A 303 -7.32 -21.05 -16.29
CA TRP A 303 -8.11 -19.82 -16.24
C TRP A 303 -8.67 -19.46 -17.62
N ALA A 304 -7.84 -19.48 -18.65
CA ALA A 304 -8.24 -19.22 -20.03
C ALA A 304 -9.22 -20.28 -20.57
N LEU A 305 -9.01 -21.56 -20.22
CA LEU A 305 -9.99 -22.62 -20.53
C LEU A 305 -11.35 -22.32 -19.88
N ARG A 306 -11.35 -21.91 -18.61
CA ARG A 306 -12.59 -21.59 -17.89
C ARG A 306 -13.35 -20.43 -18.53
N LEU A 307 -12.66 -19.36 -18.90
CA LEU A 307 -13.27 -18.23 -19.61
C LEU A 307 -13.94 -18.66 -20.91
N ARG A 308 -13.29 -19.52 -21.70
CA ARG A 308 -13.86 -20.05 -22.95
C ARG A 308 -15.12 -20.88 -22.68
N THR A 309 -15.08 -21.79 -21.70
CA THR A 309 -16.25 -22.60 -21.30
C THR A 309 -17.43 -21.71 -20.91
N LEU A 310 -17.17 -20.59 -20.23
CA LEU A 310 -18.22 -19.64 -19.81
C LEU A 310 -18.62 -18.61 -20.90
N GLY A 311 -18.00 -18.66 -22.09
CA GLY A 311 -18.26 -17.70 -23.16
C GLY A 311 -17.80 -16.27 -22.84
N ILE A 312 -16.82 -16.10 -21.96
CA ILE A 312 -16.27 -14.79 -21.57
C ILE A 312 -15.12 -14.44 -22.53
N GLY A 313 -15.43 -13.66 -23.57
CA GLY A 313 -14.46 -13.24 -24.59
C GLY A 313 -13.83 -11.87 -24.36
N ASN A 314 -14.33 -11.10 -23.40
CA ASN A 314 -14.06 -9.68 -23.20
C ASN A 314 -13.14 -9.40 -21.99
N LEU A 315 -12.11 -10.22 -21.82
CA LEU A 315 -11.20 -10.12 -20.70
C LEU A 315 -9.81 -9.61 -21.11
N VAL A 316 -9.36 -8.53 -20.48
CA VAL A 316 -8.00 -8.02 -20.57
C VAL A 316 -7.17 -8.59 -19.43
N MET A 317 -6.04 -9.22 -19.75
CA MET A 317 -5.13 -9.80 -18.76
C MET A 317 -3.79 -9.07 -18.78
N ALA A 318 -3.43 -8.45 -17.66
CA ALA A 318 -2.11 -7.86 -17.47
C ALA A 318 -1.12 -8.89 -16.93
N ALA A 319 -0.16 -9.25 -17.77
CA ALA A 319 0.96 -10.12 -17.41
C ALA A 319 2.14 -9.29 -16.92
N LEU A 320 2.51 -9.45 -15.65
CA LEU A 320 3.51 -8.59 -15.00
C LEU A 320 4.94 -9.16 -15.05
N ASP A 321 5.14 -10.28 -15.76
CA ASP A 321 6.43 -10.87 -16.06
C ASP A 321 6.43 -11.63 -17.40
N GLU A 322 7.62 -12.07 -17.83
CA GLU A 322 7.87 -12.67 -19.15
C GLU A 322 7.10 -13.97 -19.36
N GLU A 323 7.09 -14.82 -18.35
CA GLU A 323 6.40 -16.11 -18.39
C GLU A 323 4.88 -15.92 -18.44
N ALA A 324 4.34 -15.03 -17.61
CA ALA A 324 2.93 -14.67 -17.61
C ALA A 324 2.46 -14.20 -19.00
N TYR A 325 3.28 -13.37 -19.66
CA TYR A 325 2.92 -12.80 -20.95
C TYR A 325 2.96 -13.84 -22.07
N ALA A 326 3.98 -14.72 -22.05
CA ALA A 326 4.07 -15.85 -22.98
C ALA A 326 2.86 -16.78 -22.84
N LEU A 327 2.54 -17.20 -21.61
CA LEU A 327 1.41 -18.09 -21.33
C LEU A 327 0.05 -17.44 -21.64
N CYS A 328 -0.10 -16.15 -21.35
CA CYS A 328 -1.30 -15.40 -21.74
C CYS A 328 -1.46 -15.43 -23.26
N THR A 329 -0.40 -15.11 -24.01
CA THR A 329 -0.47 -15.07 -25.48
C THR A 329 -0.72 -16.46 -26.09
N GLU A 330 -0.21 -17.51 -25.46
CA GLU A 330 -0.40 -18.89 -25.90
C GLU A 330 -1.82 -19.41 -25.63
N HIS A 331 -2.36 -19.16 -24.44
CA HIS A 331 -3.60 -19.81 -23.98
C HIS A 331 -4.82 -18.90 -24.01
N HIS A 332 -4.65 -17.58 -24.04
CA HIS A 332 -5.71 -16.57 -24.12
C HIS A 332 -5.72 -15.91 -25.52
N ARG A 333 -6.50 -14.85 -25.68
CA ARG A 333 -6.47 -14.01 -26.89
C ARG A 333 -5.28 -13.07 -26.81
N GLY A 334 -4.24 -13.30 -27.61
CA GLY A 334 -2.99 -12.54 -27.55
C GLY A 334 -3.18 -11.02 -27.62
N GLU A 335 -4.13 -10.55 -28.42
CA GLU A 335 -4.50 -9.13 -28.51
C GLU A 335 -5.14 -8.54 -27.24
N GLN A 336 -5.53 -9.36 -26.26
CA GLN A 336 -6.06 -8.96 -24.96
C GLN A 336 -5.05 -9.15 -23.82
N CYS A 337 -3.84 -9.60 -24.13
CA CYS A 337 -2.73 -9.71 -23.19
C CYS A 337 -1.92 -8.41 -23.19
N VAL A 338 -1.70 -7.84 -22.02
CA VAL A 338 -0.91 -6.62 -21.85
C VAL A 338 0.29 -6.88 -20.97
N TRP A 339 1.47 -6.48 -21.44
CA TRP A 339 2.65 -6.42 -20.60
C TRP A 339 2.46 -5.36 -19.52
N GLY A 340 2.97 -5.58 -18.30
CA GLY A 340 3.00 -4.60 -17.22
C GLY A 340 4.25 -4.75 -16.34
N GLY A 341 4.61 -3.71 -15.60
CA GLY A 341 5.57 -3.82 -14.51
C GLY A 341 4.95 -4.54 -13.29
N ILE A 342 5.77 -5.20 -12.47
CA ILE A 342 5.30 -5.78 -11.20
C ILE A 342 4.90 -4.64 -10.26
N SER A 343 3.60 -4.45 -10.08
CA SER A 343 3.02 -3.41 -9.23
C SER A 343 1.56 -3.74 -8.90
N VAL A 344 1.19 -3.70 -7.62
CA VAL A 344 -0.22 -3.78 -7.21
C VAL A 344 -1.05 -2.63 -7.80
N LEU A 345 -0.41 -1.50 -8.10
CA LEU A 345 -1.10 -0.33 -8.63
C LEU A 345 -1.59 -0.52 -10.07
N ASN A 346 -1.09 -1.55 -10.79
CA ASN A 346 -1.55 -1.83 -12.15
C ASN A 346 -3.03 -2.20 -12.22
N LYS A 347 -3.58 -2.74 -11.13
CA LYS A 347 -5.03 -2.84 -10.90
C LYS A 347 -5.73 -1.52 -11.19
N TYR A 348 -5.32 -0.45 -10.55
CA TYR A 348 -5.98 0.86 -10.66
C TYR A 348 -5.67 1.57 -11.98
N THR A 349 -4.45 1.45 -12.50
CA THR A 349 -4.08 2.15 -13.75
C THR A 349 -4.84 1.60 -14.96
N LEU A 350 -5.02 0.28 -15.06
CA LEU A 350 -5.81 -0.34 -16.13
C LEU A 350 -7.29 0.04 -16.04
N LEU A 351 -7.84 0.03 -14.83
CA LEU A 351 -9.22 0.44 -14.59
C LEU A 351 -9.43 1.92 -14.95
N LEU A 352 -8.49 2.80 -14.60
CA LEU A 352 -8.54 4.21 -14.98
C LEU A 352 -8.55 4.38 -16.50
N VAL A 353 -7.68 3.66 -17.22
CA VAL A 353 -7.69 3.67 -18.69
C VAL A 353 -9.06 3.20 -19.21
N ALA A 354 -9.60 2.08 -18.74
CA ALA A 354 -10.92 1.60 -19.15
C ALA A 354 -12.03 2.64 -18.94
N LEU A 355 -12.08 3.25 -17.75
CA LEU A 355 -13.09 4.25 -17.42
C LEU A 355 -12.97 5.52 -18.28
N GLN A 356 -11.73 5.96 -18.61
CA GLN A 356 -11.53 7.08 -19.55
C GLN A 356 -12.07 6.77 -20.94
N LEU A 357 -11.91 5.52 -21.36
CA LEU A 357 -12.46 5.01 -22.60
C LEU A 357 -13.97 4.76 -22.50
N GLY A 358 -14.69 5.11 -21.42
CA GLY A 358 -16.14 4.88 -21.37
C GLY A 358 -16.54 3.40 -21.29
N ILE A 359 -15.63 2.54 -20.83
CA ILE A 359 -15.82 1.09 -20.68
C ILE A 359 -16.12 0.78 -19.22
N ASP A 360 -17.29 0.20 -18.98
CA ASP A 360 -17.62 -0.35 -17.66
C ASP A 360 -16.69 -1.53 -17.39
N VAL A 361 -16.21 -1.66 -16.16
CA VAL A 361 -15.14 -2.61 -15.90
C VAL A 361 -15.42 -3.44 -14.66
N VAL A 362 -15.15 -4.74 -14.78
CA VAL A 362 -15.18 -5.70 -13.67
C VAL A 362 -13.75 -6.12 -13.41
N TRP A 363 -13.23 -5.75 -12.25
CA TRP A 363 -11.97 -6.28 -11.77
C TRP A 363 -12.18 -7.69 -11.19
N LEU A 364 -11.26 -8.59 -11.51
CA LEU A 364 -11.14 -9.92 -10.93
C LEU A 364 -9.68 -10.17 -10.55
N ASP A 365 -9.39 -10.39 -9.26
CA ASP A 365 -8.12 -10.97 -8.84
C ASP A 365 -7.95 -12.35 -9.48
N PHE A 366 -6.71 -12.76 -9.72
CA PHE A 366 -6.42 -13.95 -10.50
C PHE A 366 -6.65 -15.26 -9.73
N ASP A 367 -6.73 -15.19 -8.40
CA ASP A 367 -7.11 -16.27 -7.49
C ASP A 367 -8.64 -16.40 -7.35
N ILE A 368 -9.38 -16.06 -8.41
CA ILE A 368 -10.82 -16.23 -8.51
C ILE A 368 -11.16 -17.37 -9.46
N PHE A 369 -12.03 -18.29 -9.03
CA PHE A 369 -12.70 -19.26 -9.89
C PHE A 369 -14.13 -18.85 -10.22
N LEU A 370 -14.43 -18.76 -11.52
CA LEU A 370 -15.76 -18.47 -12.03
C LEU A 370 -16.57 -19.77 -12.16
N VAL A 371 -17.63 -19.93 -11.38
CA VAL A 371 -18.55 -21.06 -11.50
C VAL A 371 -19.52 -20.85 -12.66
N ARG A 372 -19.97 -19.61 -12.88
CA ARG A 372 -20.88 -19.23 -13.97
C ARG A 372 -20.35 -17.98 -14.67
N ASN A 373 -20.92 -17.64 -15.83
CA ASN A 373 -20.67 -16.34 -16.44
C ASN A 373 -21.30 -15.25 -15.56
N PRO A 374 -20.49 -14.37 -14.93
CA PRO A 374 -21.02 -13.44 -13.93
C PRO A 374 -21.77 -12.25 -14.54
N THR A 375 -21.79 -12.12 -15.88
CA THR A 375 -22.33 -10.95 -16.57
C THR A 375 -23.79 -10.65 -16.19
N VAL A 376 -24.63 -11.68 -16.09
CA VAL A 376 -26.06 -11.50 -15.77
C VAL A 376 -26.23 -11.04 -14.32
N ALA A 377 -25.61 -11.75 -13.37
CA ALA A 377 -25.67 -11.40 -11.95
C ALA A 377 -25.08 -10.01 -11.67
N ILE A 378 -24.00 -9.62 -12.38
CA ILE A 378 -23.44 -8.27 -12.28
C ILE A 378 -24.42 -7.24 -12.86
N ALA A 379 -25.01 -7.49 -14.03
CA ALA A 379 -25.97 -6.56 -14.64
C ALA A 379 -27.16 -6.26 -13.74
N GLU A 380 -27.64 -7.26 -12.99
CA GLU A 380 -28.68 -7.11 -11.98
C GLU A 380 -28.18 -6.32 -10.75
N ALA A 381 -27.00 -6.65 -10.23
CA ALA A 381 -26.44 -6.00 -9.04
C ALA A 381 -26.09 -4.52 -9.24
N VAL A 382 -25.79 -4.09 -10.47
CA VAL A 382 -25.35 -2.72 -10.76
C VAL A 382 -26.50 -1.74 -11.04
N GLU A 383 -27.76 -2.20 -11.00
CA GLU A 383 -28.91 -1.32 -11.23
C GLU A 383 -28.93 -0.17 -10.21
N GLY A 384 -28.78 1.07 -10.69
CA GLY A 384 -28.72 2.25 -9.81
C GLY A 384 -27.38 2.53 -9.11
N TYR A 385 -26.38 1.66 -9.23
CA TYR A 385 -25.07 1.82 -8.57
C TYR A 385 -23.94 2.07 -9.56
N ASP A 386 -22.94 2.84 -9.14
CA ASP A 386 -21.75 3.18 -9.92
C ASP A 386 -20.53 2.33 -9.54
N VAL A 387 -20.55 1.76 -8.34
CA VAL A 387 -19.58 0.80 -7.83
C VAL A 387 -20.33 -0.36 -7.19
N VAL A 388 -19.94 -1.59 -7.48
CA VAL A 388 -20.42 -2.77 -6.73
C VAL A 388 -19.20 -3.59 -6.33
N ILE A 389 -19.02 -3.85 -5.05
CA ILE A 389 -17.79 -4.44 -4.52
C ILE A 389 -18.05 -5.78 -3.82
N GLY A 390 -17.07 -6.67 -3.84
CA GLY A 390 -17.09 -7.86 -3.01
C GLY A 390 -17.22 -7.50 -1.54
N TYR A 391 -17.68 -8.47 -0.75
CA TYR A 391 -17.82 -8.31 0.69
C TYR A 391 -17.42 -9.60 1.38
N ASP A 392 -17.02 -9.52 2.64
CA ASP A 392 -16.62 -10.69 3.39
C ASP A 392 -17.80 -11.31 4.14
N TYR A 393 -17.84 -12.64 4.17
CA TYR A 393 -18.93 -13.36 4.80
C TYR A 393 -18.83 -13.29 6.33
N ASP A 394 -17.62 -13.44 6.89
CA ASP A 394 -17.38 -13.51 8.33
C ASP A 394 -17.11 -12.14 8.98
N SER A 395 -16.57 -11.20 8.20
CA SER A 395 -16.20 -9.87 8.67
C SER A 395 -16.98 -8.76 7.97
N ASP A 396 -17.06 -7.62 8.64
CA ASP A 396 -17.64 -6.40 8.14
C ASP A 396 -16.65 -5.65 7.21
N CYS A 397 -16.06 -6.38 6.28
CA CYS A 397 -15.04 -5.88 5.36
C CYS A 397 -15.54 -5.98 3.92
N ILE A 398 -15.26 -4.95 3.12
CA ILE A 398 -15.29 -5.11 1.68
C ILE A 398 -14.17 -6.05 1.23
N CYS A 399 -14.39 -6.73 0.12
CA CYS A 399 -13.41 -7.54 -0.59
C CYS A 399 -13.10 -6.83 -1.91
N ASN A 400 -11.85 -6.39 -2.09
CA ASN A 400 -11.45 -5.77 -3.35
C ASN A 400 -10.95 -6.78 -4.38
N GLY A 401 -11.05 -8.09 -4.11
CA GLY A 401 -10.69 -9.14 -5.05
C GLY A 401 -11.57 -9.14 -6.30
N PHE A 402 -12.82 -8.69 -6.17
CA PHE A 402 -13.70 -8.47 -7.31
C PHE A 402 -14.60 -7.26 -7.08
N PHE A 403 -14.73 -6.43 -8.12
CA PHE A 403 -15.63 -5.28 -8.08
C PHE A 403 -15.95 -4.77 -9.49
N TYR A 404 -17.13 -4.16 -9.63
CA TYR A 404 -17.57 -3.45 -10.82
C TYR A 404 -17.42 -1.94 -10.63
N LEU A 405 -16.97 -1.26 -11.69
CA LEU A 405 -16.95 0.19 -11.80
C LEU A 405 -17.67 0.62 -13.09
N ARG A 406 -18.67 1.49 -12.94
CA ARG A 406 -19.32 2.15 -14.08
C ARG A 406 -18.45 3.29 -14.61
N ALA A 407 -18.32 3.40 -15.93
CA ALA A 407 -17.53 4.44 -16.59
C ALA A 407 -18.14 5.84 -16.53
N ARG A 408 -18.27 6.42 -15.34
CA ARG A 408 -18.72 7.80 -15.16
C ARG A 408 -17.56 8.73 -14.83
N PRO A 409 -17.64 10.02 -15.19
CA PRO A 409 -16.65 11.01 -14.77
C PRO A 409 -16.43 11.05 -13.25
N ALA A 410 -17.50 10.87 -12.47
CA ALA A 410 -17.43 10.81 -11.00
C ALA A 410 -16.65 9.57 -10.52
N THR A 411 -16.95 8.38 -11.05
CA THR A 411 -16.25 7.12 -10.71
C THR A 411 -14.78 7.19 -11.10
N HIS A 412 -14.46 7.70 -12.31
CA HIS A 412 -13.08 7.89 -12.73
C HIS A 412 -12.32 8.83 -11.80
N ARG A 413 -12.91 9.99 -11.45
CA ARG A 413 -12.28 10.94 -10.54
C ARG A 413 -12.05 10.35 -9.16
N TRP A 414 -13.05 9.66 -8.61
CA TRP A 414 -12.95 8.94 -7.34
C TRP A 414 -11.80 7.92 -7.36
N LEU A 415 -11.74 7.08 -8.40
CA LEU A 415 -10.69 6.07 -8.56
C LEU A 415 -9.31 6.72 -8.75
N PHE A 416 -9.22 7.84 -9.47
CA PHE A 416 -7.98 8.55 -9.72
C PHE A 416 -7.41 9.15 -8.43
N ASP A 417 -8.28 9.74 -7.61
CA ASP A 417 -7.89 10.29 -6.31
C ASP A 417 -7.50 9.17 -5.33
N LEU A 418 -8.18 8.02 -5.36
CA LEU A 418 -7.76 6.82 -4.62
C LEU A 418 -6.39 6.31 -5.08
N PHE A 419 -6.17 6.17 -6.38
CA PHE A 419 -4.90 5.74 -6.95
C PHE A 419 -3.76 6.69 -6.57
N ARG A 420 -3.97 8.00 -6.69
CA ARG A 420 -2.98 9.01 -6.29
C ARG A 420 -2.66 8.87 -4.81
N TRP A 421 -3.67 8.69 -3.98
CA TRP A 421 -3.47 8.48 -2.55
C TRP A 421 -2.68 7.20 -2.26
N LEU A 422 -3.03 6.07 -2.88
CA LEU A 422 -2.29 4.81 -2.76
C LEU A 422 -0.83 4.95 -3.19
N TYR A 423 -0.58 5.68 -4.28
CA TYR A 423 0.78 5.97 -4.73
C TYR A 423 1.59 6.75 -3.69
N ASP A 424 0.96 7.73 -3.04
CA ASP A 424 1.55 8.56 -1.98
C ASP A 424 1.59 7.84 -0.61
N HIS A 425 0.87 6.72 -0.44
CA HIS A 425 0.69 5.96 0.81
C HIS A 425 0.93 4.46 0.59
N PRO A 426 2.17 4.07 0.25
CA PRO A 426 2.48 2.74 -0.31
C PRO A 426 2.34 1.55 0.65
N TYR A 427 2.08 1.87 1.90
CA TYR A 427 1.96 0.95 3.01
C TYR A 427 0.51 0.56 3.29
N GLU A 428 -0.44 1.32 2.75
CA GLU A 428 -1.84 0.99 2.94
C GLU A 428 -2.22 -0.19 2.06
N HIS A 429 -2.98 -1.11 2.66
CA HIS A 429 -3.59 -2.18 1.89
C HIS A 429 -4.68 -1.57 1.02
N ASP A 430 -4.70 -1.91 -0.26
CA ASP A 430 -5.56 -1.25 -1.23
C ASP A 430 -7.05 -1.47 -0.95
N GLN A 431 -7.43 -2.64 -0.43
CA GLN A 431 -8.75 -2.90 0.16
C GLN A 431 -9.15 -1.89 1.25
N ARG A 432 -8.26 -1.57 2.20
CA ARG A 432 -8.55 -0.60 3.28
C ARG A 432 -8.70 0.81 2.73
N ALA A 433 -7.84 1.16 1.77
CA ALA A 433 -7.92 2.45 1.10
C ALA A 433 -9.25 2.60 0.36
N ILE A 434 -9.69 1.58 -0.41
CA ILE A 434 -11.01 1.56 -1.04
C ILE A 434 -12.10 1.74 0.02
N SER A 435 -12.04 0.97 1.12
CA SER A 435 -13.06 1.00 2.17
C SER A 435 -13.21 2.41 2.74
N ALA A 436 -12.09 3.08 3.05
CA ALA A 436 -12.11 4.43 3.54
C ALA A 436 -12.57 5.46 2.49
N TYR A 437 -12.23 5.27 1.20
CA TYR A 437 -12.71 6.09 0.08
C TYR A 437 -14.19 5.88 -0.24
N LEU A 438 -14.78 4.76 0.21
CA LEU A 438 -16.22 4.52 0.21
C LEU A 438 -16.90 5.03 1.49
N ASN A 439 -16.13 5.63 2.41
CA ASN A 439 -16.56 6.02 3.74
C ASN A 439 -17.18 4.84 4.51
N TYR A 440 -16.51 3.68 4.45
CA TYR A 440 -16.97 2.41 5.03
C TYR A 440 -15.93 1.81 5.97
N THR A 441 -16.35 1.50 7.20
CA THR A 441 -15.67 0.81 8.32
C THR A 441 -14.24 1.24 8.68
N GLU A 442 -13.33 1.29 7.72
CA GLU A 442 -11.95 1.75 7.83
C GLU A 442 -11.82 3.27 7.78
N ARG A 443 -10.73 3.79 8.36
CA ARG A 443 -10.35 5.20 8.30
C ARG A 443 -8.93 5.31 7.80
N ILE A 444 -8.69 6.22 6.86
CA ILE A 444 -7.34 6.57 6.41
C ILE A 444 -6.91 7.92 6.95
N ALA A 445 -5.61 8.19 6.86
CA ALA A 445 -5.03 9.49 7.15
C ALA A 445 -5.30 10.56 6.08
N ALA A 446 -6.52 10.67 5.55
CA ALA A 446 -6.94 11.75 4.66
C ALA A 446 -7.88 12.73 5.40
N ASP A 447 -7.77 14.03 5.14
CA ASP A 447 -8.80 14.95 5.62
C ASP A 447 -10.10 14.62 4.88
N SER A 448 -11.21 14.48 5.59
CA SER A 448 -12.52 14.24 4.97
C SER A 448 -12.88 15.27 3.90
N GLN A 449 -12.36 16.51 4.00
CA GLN A 449 -12.54 17.56 3.00
C GLN A 449 -11.70 17.36 1.73
N GLU A 450 -10.66 16.52 1.79
CA GLU A 450 -9.79 16.19 0.66
C GLU A 450 -10.28 14.97 -0.12
N LEU A 451 -11.24 14.21 0.43
CA LEU A 451 -11.78 13.03 -0.23
C LEU A 451 -12.77 13.42 -1.34
N PRO A 452 -12.71 12.75 -2.51
CA PRO A 452 -13.70 12.98 -3.56
C PRO A 452 -15.10 12.56 -3.10
N PRO A 453 -16.16 13.09 -3.73
CA PRO A 453 -17.52 12.58 -3.52
C PRO A 453 -17.58 11.07 -3.75
N VAL A 454 -18.20 10.35 -2.80
CA VAL A 454 -18.34 8.90 -2.86
C VAL A 454 -19.35 8.54 -3.96
N PRO A 455 -18.99 7.69 -4.94
CA PRO A 455 -19.94 7.20 -5.93
C PRO A 455 -21.04 6.37 -5.27
N ARG A 456 -22.21 6.26 -5.90
CA ARG A 456 -23.25 5.36 -5.39
C ARG A 456 -22.72 3.93 -5.44
N TRP A 457 -22.72 3.24 -4.31
CA TRP A 457 -22.11 1.92 -4.24
C TRP A 457 -22.97 0.90 -3.50
N HIS A 458 -22.74 -0.37 -3.81
CA HIS A 458 -23.37 -1.52 -3.18
C HIS A 458 -22.39 -2.69 -3.05
N VAL A 459 -22.81 -3.77 -2.41
CA VAL A 459 -22.05 -5.02 -2.31
C VAL A 459 -22.70 -6.11 -3.14
N PHE A 460 -21.91 -7.08 -3.61
CA PHE A 460 -22.45 -8.29 -4.22
C PHE A 460 -23.17 -9.19 -3.20
N ASP A 461 -24.04 -10.10 -3.68
CA ASP A 461 -24.64 -11.14 -2.83
C ASP A 461 -23.58 -12.18 -2.46
N VAL A 462 -23.03 -12.03 -1.25
CA VAL A 462 -21.99 -12.91 -0.71
C VAL A 462 -22.52 -14.11 0.04
N ASP A 463 -23.83 -14.15 0.28
CA ASP A 463 -24.45 -15.27 0.97
C ASP A 463 -24.61 -16.45 -0.01
N ASN A 464 -24.86 -16.14 -1.30
CA ASN A 464 -25.14 -17.15 -2.32
C ASN A 464 -24.22 -17.14 -3.54
N ALA A 465 -24.02 -15.98 -4.18
CA ALA A 465 -23.47 -15.93 -5.53
C ALA A 465 -21.97 -15.63 -5.60
N PHE A 466 -21.46 -14.73 -4.75
CA PHE A 466 -20.08 -14.22 -4.82
C PHE A 466 -19.35 -14.44 -3.49
N ILE A 467 -18.72 -15.61 -3.33
CA ILE A 467 -18.18 -16.02 -2.03
C ILE A 467 -16.67 -15.81 -1.93
N ASN A 468 -16.18 -15.51 -0.72
CA ASN A 468 -14.78 -15.72 -0.36
C ASN A 468 -14.60 -17.14 0.18
N TRP A 469 -13.51 -17.77 -0.21
CA TRP A 469 -13.10 -19.09 0.24
C TRP A 469 -12.81 -19.04 1.73
N ASN A 470 -13.66 -19.70 2.51
CA ASN A 470 -13.56 -20.06 3.94
C ASN A 470 -14.97 -20.23 4.53
N SER A 471 -15.98 -19.59 3.93
CA SER A 471 -17.25 -19.34 4.59
C SER A 471 -18.36 -19.03 3.58
N TRP A 472 -19.40 -19.86 3.55
CA TRP A 472 -20.63 -19.59 2.80
C TRP A 472 -21.80 -20.47 3.27
N GLU A 473 -23.03 -20.15 2.90
CA GLU A 473 -24.23 -20.96 3.22
C GLU A 473 -25.16 -21.24 2.03
N GLY A 474 -24.88 -20.66 0.86
CA GLY A 474 -25.75 -20.72 -0.32
C GLY A 474 -25.81 -22.05 -1.07
N LEU A 475 -26.55 -22.04 -2.18
CA LEU A 475 -26.78 -23.17 -3.07
C LEU A 475 -25.75 -23.20 -4.22
N TYR A 476 -25.42 -24.41 -4.68
CA TYR A 476 -24.45 -24.60 -5.77
C TYR A 476 -24.96 -24.07 -7.11
N GLU A 477 -26.27 -24.09 -7.28
CA GLU A 477 -26.99 -23.63 -8.46
C GLU A 477 -26.93 -22.11 -8.60
N GLU A 478 -26.80 -21.39 -7.48
CA GLU A 478 -26.74 -19.92 -7.43
C GLU A 478 -25.31 -19.39 -7.41
N LEU A 479 -24.33 -20.25 -7.09
CA LEU A 479 -22.93 -19.86 -7.00
C LEU A 479 -22.39 -19.39 -8.35
N VAL A 480 -21.87 -18.16 -8.37
CA VAL A 480 -21.29 -17.51 -9.56
C VAL A 480 -19.77 -17.50 -9.51
N LEU A 481 -19.20 -17.22 -8.33
CA LEU A 481 -17.77 -16.95 -8.19
C LEU A 481 -17.25 -17.39 -6.80
N VAL A 482 -16.04 -17.94 -6.78
CA VAL A 482 -15.30 -18.32 -5.57
C VAL A 482 -13.94 -17.62 -5.58
N HIS A 483 -13.65 -16.83 -4.55
CA HIS A 483 -12.39 -16.09 -4.42
C HIS A 483 -11.49 -16.72 -3.33
N PHE A 484 -10.29 -17.21 -3.67
CA PHE A 484 -9.50 -18.07 -2.77
C PHE A 484 -8.74 -17.35 -1.65
N VAL A 485 -8.66 -16.02 -1.65
CA VAL A 485 -7.97 -15.18 -0.63
C VAL A 485 -6.66 -15.82 -0.16
N ASP A 486 -5.70 -15.98 -1.08
CA ASP A 486 -4.48 -16.73 -0.78
C ASP A 486 -3.37 -15.89 -0.08
N GLY A 487 -3.62 -14.59 0.12
CA GLY A 487 -2.68 -13.65 0.70
C GLY A 487 -1.47 -13.32 -0.20
N SER A 488 -1.40 -13.82 -1.44
CA SER A 488 -0.28 -13.55 -2.36
C SER A 488 -0.14 -12.08 -2.70
N ALA A 489 -1.21 -11.29 -2.57
CA ALA A 489 -1.19 -9.84 -2.71
C ALA A 489 -0.09 -9.19 -1.86
N PHE A 490 0.27 -9.74 -0.68
CA PHE A 490 1.39 -9.22 0.12
C PHE A 490 2.72 -9.23 -0.63
N SER A 491 2.94 -10.22 -1.50
CA SER A 491 4.16 -10.28 -2.31
C SER A 491 4.22 -9.21 -3.40
N LEU A 492 3.07 -8.72 -3.87
CA LEU A 492 3.02 -7.55 -4.75
C LEU A 492 3.47 -6.28 -4.05
N TYR A 493 3.34 -6.17 -2.73
CA TYR A 493 3.84 -5.03 -1.94
C TYR A 493 5.35 -5.09 -1.67
N GLY A 494 6.08 -6.03 -2.29
CA GLY A 494 7.50 -6.27 -2.02
C GLY A 494 7.76 -6.84 -0.62
N ARG A 495 6.71 -7.31 0.06
CA ARG A 495 6.80 -8.05 1.31
C ARG A 495 6.97 -9.53 0.99
N PRO A 496 7.64 -10.32 1.81
CA PRO A 496 7.51 -11.76 1.66
C PRO A 496 6.02 -12.14 1.83
N SER A 497 5.55 -13.18 1.15
CA SER A 497 4.12 -13.57 1.07
C SER A 497 3.46 -13.93 2.41
N TRP A 498 4.17 -13.83 3.53
CA TRP A 498 3.67 -14.13 4.86
C TRP A 498 3.32 -12.86 5.62
N ASP A 499 2.17 -12.87 6.29
CA ASP A 499 1.70 -11.81 7.17
C ASP A 499 2.65 -11.65 8.39
N PRO A 500 3.29 -10.49 8.58
CA PRO A 500 4.19 -10.25 9.71
C PRO A 500 3.51 -10.27 11.08
N SER A 501 2.18 -10.26 11.13
CA SER A 501 1.40 -10.39 12.36
C SER A 501 1.34 -11.80 12.93
N ILE A 502 1.68 -12.81 12.12
CA ILE A 502 1.70 -14.20 12.58
C ILE A 502 2.87 -14.36 13.56
N PRO A 503 2.62 -14.70 14.84
CA PRO A 503 3.67 -14.86 15.84
C PRO A 503 4.79 -15.77 15.36
N GLU A 504 6.05 -15.44 15.67
CA GLU A 504 7.22 -16.23 15.27
C GLU A 504 7.10 -17.72 15.64
N ALA A 505 6.45 -18.03 16.76
CA ALA A 505 6.12 -19.39 17.14
C ALA A 505 5.23 -20.08 16.09
N LYS A 506 4.14 -19.44 15.64
CA LYS A 506 3.27 -19.97 14.58
C LYS A 506 4.00 -20.06 13.24
N ARG A 507 4.94 -19.14 12.94
CA ARG A 507 5.81 -19.22 11.75
C ARG A 507 6.72 -20.43 11.79
N LEU A 508 7.36 -20.69 12.93
CA LEU A 508 8.22 -21.86 13.12
C LEU A 508 7.41 -23.16 13.15
N GLN A 509 6.18 -23.15 13.69
CA GLN A 509 5.27 -24.29 13.67
C GLN A 509 4.79 -24.62 12.27
N ALA A 510 4.42 -23.60 11.49
CA ALA A 510 4.11 -23.72 10.07
C ALA A 510 5.30 -24.32 9.32
N GLN A 511 6.51 -23.76 9.52
CA GLN A 511 7.75 -24.27 8.94
C GLN A 511 8.10 -25.72 9.33
N ARG A 512 7.55 -26.21 10.44
CA ARG A 512 7.74 -27.59 10.94
C ARG A 512 6.59 -28.54 10.56
N GLY A 513 5.55 -28.06 9.89
CA GLY A 513 4.38 -28.87 9.52
C GLY A 513 3.55 -29.34 10.72
N GLU A 514 3.49 -28.57 11.81
CA GLU A 514 2.68 -28.96 12.98
C GLU A 514 1.16 -28.86 12.67
N PRO A 515 0.35 -29.88 13.02
CA PRO A 515 -1.10 -29.86 12.76
C PRO A 515 -1.78 -28.70 13.52
N GLY A 516 -2.49 -27.83 12.78
CA GLY A 516 -3.33 -26.77 13.37
C GLY A 516 -2.88 -25.33 13.13
N THR A 517 -1.77 -25.10 12.41
CA THR A 517 -1.41 -23.76 11.92
C THR A 517 -1.68 -23.66 10.42
N SER A 518 -2.66 -22.84 10.02
CA SER A 518 -3.07 -22.60 8.62
C SER A 518 -2.04 -21.84 7.78
N ALA A 519 -0.81 -21.65 8.26
CA ALA A 519 0.26 -21.10 7.44
C ALA A 519 0.84 -22.26 6.64
N ILE A 520 0.38 -22.35 5.40
CA ILE A 520 0.70 -23.37 4.41
C ILE A 520 2.22 -23.38 4.21
N ASN A 521 2.85 -24.46 4.64
CA ASN A 521 4.24 -24.75 4.35
C ASN A 521 4.30 -25.36 2.95
N GLU A 522 4.12 -24.50 1.96
CA GLU A 522 3.75 -24.83 0.58
C GLU A 522 4.83 -25.60 -0.22
N ALA A 523 6.05 -25.65 0.31
CA ALA A 523 7.15 -26.38 -0.34
C ALA A 523 7.16 -27.89 -0.05
N ASP A 524 6.45 -28.35 1.00
CA ASP A 524 6.44 -29.76 1.42
C ASP A 524 5.03 -30.37 1.56
N SER A 525 3.96 -29.57 1.46
CA SER A 525 2.61 -30.13 1.44
C SER A 525 2.31 -30.71 0.06
N THR A 526 2.29 -32.04 -0.05
CA THR A 526 1.73 -32.75 -1.21
C THR A 526 0.22 -32.55 -1.37
N GLU A 527 -0.44 -31.88 -0.42
CA GLU A 527 -1.85 -31.54 -0.51
C GLU A 527 -2.04 -30.39 -1.51
N ALA A 528 -2.85 -30.66 -2.54
CA ALA A 528 -3.19 -29.67 -3.54
C ALA A 528 -3.87 -28.46 -2.87
N THR A 529 -3.39 -27.26 -3.17
CA THR A 529 -4.07 -26.02 -2.79
C THR A 529 -5.49 -25.99 -3.37
N PRO A 530 -6.44 -25.24 -2.77
CA PRO A 530 -7.76 -25.05 -3.34
C PRO A 530 -7.72 -24.64 -4.82
N MET A 531 -6.88 -23.67 -5.18
CA MET A 531 -6.70 -23.28 -6.59
C MET A 531 -6.24 -24.43 -7.48
N GLU A 532 -5.30 -25.26 -7.02
CA GLU A 532 -4.85 -26.43 -7.78
C GLU A 532 -6.00 -27.41 -8.01
N ALA A 533 -6.85 -27.67 -7.02
CA ALA A 533 -8.02 -28.52 -7.20
C ALA A 533 -8.97 -27.94 -8.27
N PHE A 534 -9.23 -26.64 -8.25
CA PHE A 534 -10.16 -25.97 -9.16
C PHE A 534 -9.61 -25.77 -10.60
N TYR A 535 -8.31 -25.58 -10.74
CA TYR A 535 -7.65 -25.30 -12.03
C TYR A 535 -6.84 -26.46 -12.62
N GLN A 536 -6.87 -27.64 -12.01
CA GLN A 536 -6.33 -28.86 -12.63
C GLN A 536 -6.98 -29.08 -14.01
N LEU A 537 -6.12 -29.20 -15.03
CA LEU A 537 -6.37 -28.98 -16.46
C LEU A 537 -7.44 -29.87 -17.15
N GLY A 538 -8.17 -30.74 -16.45
CA GLY A 538 -9.00 -31.76 -17.10
C GLY A 538 -10.50 -31.65 -16.86
N ALA A 539 -10.93 -31.66 -15.59
CA ALA A 539 -12.33 -31.91 -15.26
C ALA A 539 -13.09 -30.64 -14.87
N ALA A 540 -12.51 -29.79 -14.04
CA ALA A 540 -13.24 -28.65 -13.46
C ALA A 540 -13.28 -27.43 -14.38
N ALA A 541 -12.11 -26.99 -14.86
CA ALA A 541 -12.02 -25.79 -15.69
C ALA A 541 -12.85 -25.89 -16.98
N GLY A 542 -12.92 -27.09 -17.57
CA GLY A 542 -13.62 -27.35 -18.83
C GLY A 542 -15.10 -27.73 -18.69
N ALA A 543 -15.60 -28.10 -17.51
CA ALA A 543 -16.98 -28.56 -17.34
C ALA A 543 -17.99 -27.41 -17.41
N ASP A 544 -19.12 -27.62 -18.08
CA ASP A 544 -20.22 -26.66 -18.07
C ASP A 544 -20.72 -26.41 -16.64
N PRO A 545 -21.21 -25.19 -16.31
CA PRO A 545 -21.66 -24.86 -14.95
C PRO A 545 -22.64 -25.87 -14.34
N GLU A 546 -23.56 -26.40 -15.15
CA GLU A 546 -24.58 -27.37 -14.71
C GLU A 546 -24.01 -28.77 -14.47
N GLU A 547 -22.86 -29.10 -15.06
CA GLU A 547 -22.21 -30.39 -14.92
C GLU A 547 -21.01 -30.36 -13.97
N LEU A 548 -20.51 -29.17 -13.63
CA LEU A 548 -19.29 -28.96 -12.84
C LEU A 548 -19.25 -29.83 -11.58
N TRP A 549 -20.32 -29.81 -10.79
CA TRP A 549 -20.37 -30.53 -9.51
C TRP A 549 -20.48 -32.04 -9.65
N ARG A 550 -20.92 -32.52 -10.82
CA ARG A 550 -20.96 -33.95 -11.16
C ARG A 550 -19.61 -34.40 -11.75
N ALA A 551 -19.00 -33.58 -12.59
CA ALA A 551 -17.72 -33.84 -13.24
C ALA A 551 -16.55 -33.74 -12.26
N ALA A 552 -16.68 -32.92 -11.21
CA ALA A 552 -15.65 -32.68 -10.20
C ALA A 552 -16.24 -32.77 -8.77
N PRO A 553 -16.63 -33.98 -8.31
CA PRO A 553 -17.25 -34.17 -6.99
C PRO A 553 -16.32 -33.76 -5.83
N GLU A 554 -15.01 -33.76 -6.07
CA GLU A 554 -14.02 -33.29 -5.10
C GLU A 554 -14.16 -31.78 -4.81
N LEU A 555 -14.46 -30.96 -5.82
CA LEU A 555 -14.69 -29.52 -5.59
C LEU A 555 -15.90 -29.27 -4.73
N ARG A 556 -16.97 -30.04 -4.97
CA ARG A 556 -18.18 -30.02 -4.14
C ARG A 556 -17.82 -30.35 -2.69
N ARG A 557 -17.06 -31.43 -2.46
CA ARG A 557 -16.60 -31.85 -1.13
C ARG A 557 -15.79 -30.74 -0.43
N LEU A 558 -14.88 -30.09 -1.16
CA LEU A 558 -14.08 -28.99 -0.62
C LEU A 558 -14.96 -27.78 -0.24
N LEU A 559 -15.93 -27.42 -1.07
CA LEU A 559 -16.88 -26.33 -0.77
C LEU A 559 -17.83 -26.67 0.38
N ASP A 560 -18.34 -27.90 0.44
CA ASP A 560 -19.19 -28.37 1.53
C ASP A 560 -18.43 -28.30 2.87
N ALA A 561 -17.12 -28.53 2.88
CA ALA A 561 -16.28 -28.40 4.07
C ALA A 561 -16.13 -26.93 4.55
N GLN A 562 -16.36 -25.95 3.68
CA GLN A 562 -16.35 -24.51 4.02
C GLN A 562 -17.74 -23.96 4.34
N ARG A 563 -18.80 -24.79 4.27
CA ARG A 563 -20.15 -24.34 4.59
C ARG A 563 -20.32 -24.14 6.09
N LYS A 564 -20.77 -22.95 6.48
CA LYS A 564 -21.10 -22.65 7.88
C LYS A 564 -22.18 -21.57 7.95
N PRO A 565 -23.04 -21.62 8.98
CA PRO A 565 -24.11 -20.63 9.15
C PRO A 565 -23.53 -19.23 9.31
N LYS A 566 -24.24 -18.23 8.77
CA LYS A 566 -23.84 -16.83 8.88
C LYS A 566 -23.64 -16.43 10.33
N PRO A 567 -22.52 -15.79 10.69
CA PRO A 567 -22.32 -15.35 12.07
C PRO A 567 -23.37 -14.30 12.44
N ALA A 568 -23.95 -14.44 13.64
CA ALA A 568 -24.93 -13.47 14.16
C ALA A 568 -24.36 -12.05 14.30
N MET A 569 -23.04 -11.93 14.48
CA MET A 569 -22.31 -10.67 14.51
C MET A 569 -21.03 -10.85 13.69
N LYS A 570 -20.87 -10.03 12.65
CA LYS A 570 -19.65 -10.01 11.84
C LYS A 570 -18.48 -9.42 12.64
N GLN A 571 -17.28 -9.92 12.39
CA GLN A 571 -16.07 -9.34 12.97
C GLN A 571 -15.85 -7.94 12.38
N PRO A 572 -15.45 -6.93 13.17
CA PRO A 572 -15.14 -5.62 12.62
C PRO A 572 -13.96 -5.72 11.64
N CYS A 573 -13.93 -4.84 10.64
CA CYS A 573 -12.83 -4.84 9.69
C CYS A 573 -11.51 -4.43 10.37
N GLY A 574 -10.46 -5.18 10.06
CA GLY A 574 -9.11 -4.97 10.55
C GLY A 574 -8.23 -6.14 10.19
N ILE A 575 -7.04 -5.88 9.67
CA ILE A 575 -6.06 -6.90 9.22
C ILE A 575 -5.61 -7.82 10.38
N LEU A 576 -5.93 -7.47 11.63
CA LEU A 576 -5.38 -8.09 12.82
C LEU A 576 -6.48 -8.43 13.84
N PRO A 577 -7.03 -9.67 13.83
CA PRO A 577 -8.06 -10.12 14.78
C PRO A 577 -7.65 -10.00 16.26
N ALA A 578 -6.35 -9.79 16.54
CA ALA A 578 -5.79 -9.65 17.88
C ALA A 578 -5.03 -8.33 18.12
N VAL A 579 -4.85 -7.48 17.09
CA VAL A 579 -4.41 -6.11 17.33
C VAL A 579 -5.67 -5.27 17.29
N MET A 580 -6.30 -5.14 18.47
CA MET A 580 -7.10 -3.96 18.74
C MET A 580 -6.24 -2.79 18.28
N SER A 581 -6.67 -2.09 17.23
CA SER A 581 -5.99 -0.89 16.79
C SER A 581 -5.69 -0.07 18.04
N ALA A 582 -4.48 0.50 18.14
CA ALA A 582 -4.09 1.30 19.30
C ALA A 582 -5.12 2.41 19.62
N TYR A 583 -6.03 2.66 18.69
CA TYR A 583 -7.21 3.51 18.75
C TYR A 583 -8.26 3.15 19.81
N SER A 584 -8.44 1.90 20.22
CA SER A 584 -9.48 1.56 21.21
C SER A 584 -9.22 2.19 22.59
N GLY A 585 -7.99 2.62 22.86
CA GLY A 585 -7.57 3.24 24.13
C GLY A 585 -7.71 4.78 24.20
N TYR A 586 -7.97 5.47 23.08
CA TYR A 586 -7.96 6.95 23.03
C TYR A 586 -9.29 7.59 22.62
N GLY A 587 -10.39 6.83 22.61
CA GLY A 587 -11.76 7.32 22.35
C GLY A 587 -12.27 8.44 23.27
N TRP A 588 -11.50 8.83 24.29
CA TRP A 588 -11.85 9.89 25.25
C TRP A 588 -11.40 11.29 24.78
N LEU A 589 -10.46 11.38 23.81
CA LEU A 589 -10.01 12.67 23.26
C LEU A 589 -10.77 13.11 21.99
N ALA A 590 -11.58 12.23 21.41
CA ALA A 590 -12.43 12.54 20.25
C ALA A 590 -13.94 12.55 20.57
N ALA A 591 -14.34 12.28 21.82
CA ALA A 591 -15.72 12.39 22.28
C ALA A 591 -16.11 13.84 22.62
N GLY A 592 -15.87 14.75 21.68
CA GLY A 592 -16.48 16.08 21.65
C GLY A 592 -17.71 16.05 20.76
N ALA A 593 -18.83 15.59 21.32
CA ALA A 593 -20.20 15.71 20.77
C ALA A 593 -20.40 15.24 19.32
N ALA A 594 -20.75 13.96 19.14
CA ALA A 594 -21.59 13.59 18.01
C ALA A 594 -22.97 14.27 18.17
N PRO A 595 -23.54 14.90 17.12
CA PRO A 595 -24.92 15.36 17.17
C PRO A 595 -25.82 14.14 17.38
N ARG A 596 -26.64 14.17 18.42
CA ARG A 596 -27.73 13.19 18.56
C ARG A 596 -28.63 13.34 17.34
N ALA A 597 -28.76 12.26 16.56
CA ALA A 597 -29.87 12.13 15.63
C ALA A 597 -31.16 12.21 16.46
N GLU A 598 -31.92 13.30 16.28
CA GLU A 598 -33.24 13.43 16.84
C GLU A 598 -34.13 12.35 16.21
N ALA A 599 -34.60 11.42 17.05
CA ALA A 599 -35.67 10.51 16.70
C ALA A 599 -36.93 11.35 16.48
N THR A 600 -37.35 11.48 15.24
CA THR A 600 -38.69 11.93 14.87
C THR A 600 -39.69 10.90 15.39
N THR A 601 -40.24 11.19 16.56
CA THR A 601 -41.46 10.54 17.05
C THR A 601 -42.63 11.17 16.29
N SER A 602 -43.27 10.37 15.44
CA SER A 602 -44.61 10.66 14.93
C SER A 602 -45.59 10.62 16.10
N ALA A 603 -46.25 11.74 16.38
CA ALA A 603 -47.40 11.81 17.27
C ALA A 603 -48.69 11.70 16.45
N GLU A 604 -49.59 10.82 16.92
CA GLU A 604 -51.04 10.91 16.72
C GLU A 604 -51.64 12.13 17.42
#